data_AF-A0A177TT77-F1
#
_entry.id   AF-A0A177TT77-F1
#
_cell.length_a   1.000
_cell.length_b   1.000
_cell.length_c   1.000
_cell.angle_alpha   90.00
_cell.angle_beta   90.00
_cell.angle_gamma   90.00
#
_symmetry.space_group_name_H-M   'P 1'
#
loop_
_entity.id
_entity.type
_entity.pdbx_description
1 polymer ?
#
loop_
_entity_poly.entity_id
_entity_poly.type
_entity_poly.pdbx_seq_one_letter_code
_entity_poly.pdbx_strand_id
1 'polypeptide(L)'
;MSSLLDTGASLSIIDRNLLHALGGTVTGQTMPVSGLGSAMSYEWCTIPVLIDGRDERGNAIGVECILDVNVLEASAPGLCLGQDFISTHGVTIQARRGITALEVKNRILTFAVHDRLPSPYAKQAELCVLRDVVVPARSHAWVPVDYVYMNERLLSFDTAVNKDAPRPSEHHSGN
;
A
#
# COMPACT_ATOMS: atom_id res chain seq x y z
N MET A 1 13.48 0.53 -11.70
CA MET A 1 12.74 0.55 -10.42
C MET A 1 11.32 0.07 -10.68
N SER A 2 10.64 -0.57 -9.72
CA SER A 2 9.22 -0.94 -9.84
C SER A 2 8.40 -0.23 -8.78
N SER A 3 7.26 0.34 -9.15
CA SER A 3 6.29 0.96 -8.24
C SER A 3 5.05 0.07 -8.11
N LEU A 4 4.34 0.19 -7.00
CA LEU A 4 3.02 -0.43 -6.84
C LEU A 4 1.97 0.50 -7.43
N LEU A 5 1.07 -0.02 -8.26
CA LEU A 5 -0.14 0.66 -8.69
C LEU A 5 -1.30 0.09 -7.87
N ASP A 6 -1.82 0.86 -6.92
CA ASP A 6 -2.72 0.36 -5.88
C ASP A 6 -4.10 1.00 -5.99
N THR A 7 -5.07 0.21 -6.46
CA THR A 7 -6.46 0.65 -6.54
C THR A 7 -7.15 0.77 -5.18
N GLY A 8 -6.60 0.16 -4.13
CA GLY A 8 -7.10 0.21 -2.76
C GLY A 8 -6.54 1.39 -1.95
N ALA A 9 -5.45 2.01 -2.39
CA ALA A 9 -4.90 3.19 -1.74
C ALA A 9 -5.58 4.47 -2.25
N SER A 10 -6.08 5.32 -1.34
CA SER A 10 -6.61 6.63 -1.72
C SER A 10 -5.53 7.63 -2.12
N LEU A 11 -4.32 7.48 -1.58
CA LEU A 11 -3.22 8.43 -1.71
C LEU A 11 -1.96 7.74 -2.25
N SER A 12 -1.21 8.47 -3.06
CA SER A 12 0.11 8.09 -3.49
C SER A 12 1.12 8.36 -2.38
N ILE A 13 2.03 7.41 -2.19
CA ILE A 13 2.98 7.38 -1.09
C ILE A 13 4.38 7.08 -1.61
N ILE A 14 5.37 7.75 -1.03
CA ILE A 14 6.78 7.45 -1.20
C ILE A 14 7.42 7.06 0.14
N ASP A 15 8.28 6.06 0.08
CA ASP A 15 9.16 5.66 1.17
C ASP A 15 10.21 6.74 1.44
N ARG A 16 10.44 7.05 2.71
CA ARG A 16 11.39 8.09 3.13
C ARG A 16 12.81 7.83 2.65
N ASN A 17 13.27 6.57 2.67
CA ASN A 17 14.63 6.24 2.24
C ASN A 17 14.76 6.37 0.73
N LEU A 18 13.72 6.00 -0.02
CA LEU A 18 13.68 6.25 -1.45
C LEU A 18 13.71 7.75 -1.76
N LEU A 19 12.89 8.55 -1.09
CA LEU A 19 12.89 10.01 -1.30
C LEU A 19 14.28 10.60 -1.01
N HIS A 20 14.91 10.19 0.08
CA HIS A 20 16.27 10.62 0.42
C HIS A 20 17.29 10.18 -0.63
N ALA A 21 17.20 8.95 -1.14
CA ALA A 21 18.07 8.45 -2.21
C ALA A 21 17.90 9.21 -3.53
N LEU A 22 16.70 9.75 -3.80
CA LEU A 22 16.41 10.62 -4.93
C LEU A 22 16.82 12.09 -4.69
N GLY A 23 17.36 12.41 -3.51
CA GLY A 23 17.74 13.78 -3.13
C GLY A 23 16.55 14.71 -2.88
N GLY A 24 15.36 14.14 -2.67
CA GLY A 24 14.14 14.91 -2.43
C GLY A 24 14.05 15.42 -1.00
N THR A 25 13.27 16.49 -0.82
CA THR A 25 12.97 17.08 0.48
C THR A 25 11.47 17.05 0.74
N VAL A 26 11.13 16.93 2.01
CA VAL A 26 9.74 16.97 2.49
C VAL A 26 9.28 18.41 2.75
N THR A 27 7.97 18.63 2.69
CA THR A 27 7.32 19.91 2.99
C THR A 27 5.93 19.70 3.58
N GLY A 28 5.39 20.75 4.21
CA GLY A 28 4.04 20.77 4.73
C GLY A 28 3.91 20.25 6.15
N GLN A 29 2.76 19.64 6.45
CA GLN A 29 2.44 19.13 7.78
C GLN A 29 2.15 17.63 7.71
N THR A 30 2.51 16.92 8.78
CA THR A 30 2.13 15.52 9.02
C THR A 30 0.62 15.37 8.98
N MET A 31 0.11 14.29 8.41
CA MET A 31 -1.31 13.96 8.44
C MET A 31 -1.55 12.47 8.74
N PRO A 32 -2.68 12.11 9.35
CA PRO A 32 -3.01 10.70 9.56
C PRO A 32 -3.26 9.98 8.22
N VAL A 33 -2.65 8.81 8.06
CA VAL A 33 -2.85 7.91 6.92
C VAL A 33 -3.41 6.59 7.47
N SER A 34 -4.49 6.11 6.86
CA SER A 34 -5.18 4.87 7.25
C SER A 34 -5.11 3.85 6.11
N GLY A 35 -5.00 2.55 6.44
CA GLY A 35 -5.00 1.46 5.46
C GLY A 35 -3.91 0.38 5.69
N LEU A 36 -2.85 0.69 6.44
CA LEU A 36 -1.73 -0.22 6.78
C LEU A 36 -1.40 -0.16 8.28
N GLY A 37 -2.43 -0.28 9.12
CA GLY A 37 -2.35 0.21 10.50
C GLY A 37 -2.48 1.73 10.53
N SER A 38 -2.88 2.29 11.67
CA SER A 38 -2.92 3.76 11.81
C SER A 38 -1.48 4.28 11.83
N ALA A 39 -1.11 5.10 10.85
CA ALA A 39 0.20 5.72 10.75
C ALA A 39 0.05 7.23 10.53
N MET A 40 1.07 7.98 10.93
CA MET A 40 1.20 9.39 10.56
C MET A 40 2.14 9.48 9.35
N SER A 41 1.79 10.30 8.36
CA SER A 41 2.79 10.74 7.39
C SER A 41 3.83 11.62 8.09
N TYR A 42 5.06 11.57 7.62
CA TYR A 42 6.06 12.55 8.06
C TYR A 42 5.76 13.93 7.53
N GLU A 43 5.30 14.02 6.29
CA GLU A 43 5.01 15.23 5.51
C GLU A 43 4.62 14.78 4.09
N TRP A 44 4.54 15.71 3.13
CA TRP A 44 4.38 15.40 1.70
C TRP A 44 5.51 16.01 0.88
N CYS A 45 5.64 15.60 -0.38
CA CYS A 45 6.52 16.25 -1.34
C CYS A 45 5.96 16.16 -2.75
N THR A 46 6.40 17.07 -3.62
CA THR A 46 6.12 17.00 -5.06
C THR A 46 7.32 16.33 -5.75
N ILE A 47 7.07 15.27 -6.51
CA ILE A 47 8.11 14.57 -7.27
C ILE A 47 7.73 14.44 -8.75
N PRO A 48 8.70 14.54 -9.67
CA PRO A 48 8.51 14.08 -11.03
C PRO A 48 8.61 12.56 -11.08
N VAL A 49 7.64 11.93 -11.72
CA VAL A 49 7.64 10.49 -12.04
C VAL A 49 7.70 10.34 -13.56
N LEU A 50 8.76 9.71 -14.03
CA LEU A 50 8.93 9.37 -15.44
C LEU A 50 8.37 7.97 -15.69
N ILE A 51 7.40 7.89 -16.60
CA ILE A 51 6.76 6.65 -16.99
C ILE A 51 7.15 6.35 -18.43
N ASP A 52 7.92 5.28 -18.60
CA ASP A 52 8.29 4.75 -19.90
C ASP A 52 7.22 3.81 -20.42
N GLY A 53 6.87 3.97 -21.69
CA GLY A 53 5.87 3.12 -22.34
C GLY A 53 5.90 3.24 -23.85
N ARG A 54 4.78 2.89 -24.47
CA ARG A 54 4.58 2.94 -25.91
C ARG A 54 3.37 3.77 -26.28
N ASP A 55 3.49 4.56 -27.35
CA ASP A 55 2.35 5.25 -27.95
C ASP A 55 1.46 4.27 -28.74
N GLU A 56 0.35 4.78 -29.29
CA GLU A 56 -0.60 4.01 -30.11
C GLU A 56 0.03 3.38 -31.36
N ARG A 57 1.18 3.89 -31.81
CA ARG A 57 1.94 3.39 -32.96
C ARG A 57 3.03 2.40 -32.54
N GLY A 58 3.18 2.14 -31.24
CA GLY A 58 4.18 1.25 -30.68
C GLY A 58 5.56 1.88 -30.44
N ASN A 59 5.73 3.18 -30.66
CA ASN A 59 7.01 3.88 -30.44
C ASN A 59 7.28 4.03 -28.94
N ALA A 60 8.53 3.83 -28.53
CA ALA A 60 8.94 4.11 -27.17
C ALA A 60 8.85 5.60 -26.87
N ILE A 61 8.14 5.96 -25.80
CA ILE A 61 7.99 7.33 -25.32
C ILE A 61 8.07 7.33 -23.79
N GLY A 62 8.62 8.40 -23.25
CA GLY A 62 8.60 8.70 -21.81
C GLY A 62 7.65 9.86 -21.53
N VAL A 63 6.89 9.75 -20.45
CA VAL A 63 6.00 10.82 -20.00
C VAL A 63 6.38 11.21 -18.58
N GLU A 64 6.52 12.50 -18.35
CA GLU A 64 6.71 13.06 -17.02
C GLU A 64 5.36 13.43 -16.41
N CYS A 65 5.08 12.85 -15.26
CA CYS A 65 3.95 13.18 -14.40
C CYS A 65 4.48 13.88 -13.15
N ILE A 66 3.84 14.97 -12.74
CA ILE A 66 4.15 15.64 -11.47
C ILE A 66 3.13 15.18 -10.43
N LEU A 67 3.61 14.62 -9.32
CA LEU A 67 2.75 14.04 -8.28
C LEU A 67 3.08 14.67 -6.94
N ASP A 68 2.04 14.98 -6.18
CA ASP A 68 2.15 15.17 -4.74
C ASP A 68 2.02 13.80 -4.06
N VAL A 69 3.00 13.44 -3.24
CA VAL A 69 3.06 12.15 -2.56
C VAL A 69 3.26 12.33 -1.06
N ASN A 70 2.63 11.45 -0.28
CA ASN A 70 2.84 11.41 1.16
C ASN A 70 4.07 10.58 1.52
N VAL A 71 4.83 11.01 2.53
CA VAL A 71 6.06 10.33 2.93
C VAL A 71 5.83 9.44 4.14
N LEU A 72 6.11 8.14 4.01
CA LEU A 72 6.04 7.15 5.09
C LEU A 72 7.42 6.55 5.41
N GLU A 73 7.60 6.04 6.64
CA GLU A 73 8.89 5.52 7.13
C GLU A 73 9.39 4.28 6.40
N ALA A 74 8.47 3.36 6.12
CA ALA A 74 8.75 2.11 5.44
C ALA A 74 7.55 1.72 4.59
N SER A 75 7.69 1.81 3.27
CA SER A 75 6.72 1.23 2.33
C SER A 75 7.46 0.44 1.25
N ALA A 76 7.12 -0.84 1.10
CA ALA A 76 7.56 -1.62 -0.06
C ALA A 76 6.43 -1.59 -1.10
N PRO A 77 6.71 -1.31 -2.38
CA PRO A 77 8.02 -1.34 -3.06
C PRO A 77 8.78 0.00 -3.12
N GLY A 78 8.44 0.99 -2.27
CA GLY A 78 9.12 2.28 -2.19
C GLY A 78 8.28 3.43 -2.77
N LEU A 79 7.54 3.18 -3.85
CA LEU A 79 6.56 4.11 -4.42
C LEU A 79 5.25 3.36 -4.65
N CYS A 80 4.18 3.90 -4.08
CA CYS A 80 2.81 3.44 -4.29
C CYS A 80 2.01 4.55 -4.99
N LEU A 81 1.41 4.23 -6.13
CA LEU A 81 0.56 5.11 -6.91
C LEU A 81 -0.90 4.76 -6.61
N GLY A 82 -1.57 5.63 -5.87
CA GLY A 82 -2.94 5.46 -5.40
C GLY A 82 -3.99 6.01 -6.37
N GLN A 83 -5.22 6.09 -5.87
CA GLN A 83 -6.38 6.60 -6.61
C GLN A 83 -6.24 8.06 -7.02
N ASP A 84 -5.52 8.88 -6.26
CA ASP A 84 -5.15 10.24 -6.66
C ASP A 84 -4.41 10.25 -8.00
N PHE A 85 -3.35 9.45 -8.15
CA PHE A 85 -2.65 9.32 -9.42
C PHE A 85 -3.52 8.71 -10.52
N ILE A 86 -4.22 7.61 -10.22
CA ILE A 86 -5.04 6.86 -11.17
C ILE A 86 -6.13 7.74 -11.77
N SER A 87 -6.87 8.44 -10.92
CA SER A 87 -7.99 9.28 -11.35
C SER A 87 -7.53 10.55 -12.05
N THR A 88 -6.47 11.21 -11.55
CA THR A 88 -5.93 12.43 -12.18
C THR A 88 -5.47 12.18 -13.62
N HIS A 89 -4.95 10.99 -13.92
CA HIS A 89 -4.39 10.69 -15.24
C HIS A 89 -5.19 9.64 -16.06
N GLY A 90 -6.43 9.35 -15.67
CA GLY A 90 -7.31 8.45 -16.42
C GLY A 90 -6.74 7.04 -16.61
N VAL A 91 -6.02 6.53 -15.60
CA VAL A 91 -5.31 5.26 -15.71
C VAL A 91 -6.30 4.10 -15.89
N THR A 92 -6.13 3.33 -16.96
CA THR A 92 -6.93 2.15 -17.27
C THR A 92 -6.08 0.89 -17.14
N ILE A 93 -6.43 0.03 -16.18
CA ILE A 93 -5.68 -1.20 -15.89
C ILE A 93 -6.32 -2.38 -16.63
N GLN A 94 -5.56 -3.02 -17.53
CA GLN A 94 -5.98 -4.21 -18.25
C GLN A 94 -5.20 -5.43 -17.72
N ALA A 95 -5.47 -5.82 -16.47
CA ALA A 95 -4.72 -6.85 -15.74
C ALA A 95 -4.55 -8.17 -16.53
N ARG A 96 -5.62 -8.65 -17.20
CA ARG A 96 -5.57 -9.87 -18.03
C ARG A 96 -4.56 -9.82 -19.18
N ARG A 97 -4.24 -8.61 -19.65
CA ARG A 97 -3.28 -8.36 -20.74
C ARG A 97 -1.91 -7.94 -20.21
N GLY A 98 -1.76 -7.76 -18.89
CA GLY A 98 -0.51 -7.29 -18.28
C GLY A 98 -0.11 -5.88 -18.71
N ILE A 99 -1.08 -5.06 -19.12
CA ILE A 99 -0.85 -3.68 -19.59
C ILE A 99 -1.73 -2.70 -18.83
N THR A 100 -1.19 -1.49 -18.68
CA THR A 100 -1.93 -0.32 -18.24
C THR A 100 -1.83 0.76 -19.30
N ALA A 101 -2.91 1.50 -19.48
CA ALA A 101 -2.96 2.69 -20.32
C ALA A 101 -3.08 3.93 -19.43
N LEU A 102 -2.42 5.00 -19.84
CA LEU A 102 -2.36 6.28 -19.17
C LEU A 102 -2.68 7.36 -20.20
N GLU A 103 -3.62 8.25 -19.89
CA GLU A 103 -3.99 9.36 -20.77
C GLU A 103 -3.26 10.63 -20.32
N VAL A 104 -2.32 11.12 -21.13
CA VAL A 104 -1.59 12.36 -20.84
C VAL A 104 -1.59 13.25 -22.06
N LYS A 105 -2.12 14.47 -21.90
CA LYS A 105 -2.17 15.51 -22.94
C LYS A 105 -2.78 14.99 -24.26
N ASN A 106 -3.92 14.30 -24.18
CA ASN A 106 -4.64 13.67 -25.29
C ASN A 106 -3.82 12.59 -26.04
N ARG A 107 -2.88 11.93 -25.36
CA ARG A 107 -2.14 10.78 -25.89
C ARG A 107 -2.31 9.59 -24.95
N ILE A 108 -2.46 8.41 -25.53
CA ILE A 108 -2.46 7.16 -24.77
C ILE A 108 -1.04 6.62 -24.72
N LEU A 109 -0.53 6.47 -23.50
CA LEU A 109 0.69 5.74 -23.19
C LEU A 109 0.31 4.37 -22.66
N THR A 110 0.89 3.31 -23.21
CA THR A 110 0.74 1.95 -22.68
C THR A 110 2.05 1.45 -22.06
N PHE A 111 1.98 0.86 -20.88
CA PHE A 111 3.14 0.28 -20.20
C PHE A 111 2.78 -1.04 -19.51
N ALA A 112 3.80 -1.86 -19.26
CA ALA A 112 3.60 -3.17 -18.65
C ALA A 112 3.26 -3.03 -17.17
N VAL A 113 2.31 -3.84 -16.70
CA VAL A 113 2.08 -4.06 -15.27
C VAL A 113 2.30 -5.52 -14.94
N HIS A 114 2.99 -5.75 -13.84
CA HIS A 114 3.20 -7.09 -13.31
C HIS A 114 2.22 -7.31 -12.17
N ASP A 115 1.21 -8.13 -12.41
CA ASP A 115 0.40 -8.66 -11.34
C ASP A 115 1.25 -9.69 -10.56
N ARG A 116 1.49 -9.42 -9.27
CA ARG A 116 2.21 -10.31 -8.36
C ARG A 116 1.27 -10.90 -7.32
N LEU A 117 0.12 -11.40 -7.73
CA LEU A 117 -0.61 -12.39 -6.94
C LEU A 117 0.01 -13.77 -7.21
N PRO A 118 0.84 -14.32 -6.28
CA PRO A 118 1.31 -15.69 -6.43
C PRO A 118 0.09 -16.62 -6.52
N SER A 119 0.10 -17.48 -7.53
CA SER A 119 -0.89 -18.55 -7.65
C SER A 119 -0.69 -19.55 -6.50
N PRO A 120 -1.75 -20.07 -5.86
CA PRO A 120 -3.16 -19.89 -6.20
C PRO A 120 -3.80 -18.66 -5.53
N TYR A 121 -4.41 -17.79 -6.33
CA TYR A 121 -5.27 -16.70 -5.84
C TYR A 121 -6.73 -17.16 -5.84
N ALA A 122 -7.43 -16.91 -4.72
CA ALA A 122 -8.83 -17.26 -4.58
C ALA A 122 -9.69 -16.43 -5.55
N LYS A 123 -10.46 -17.08 -6.43
CA LYS A 123 -11.44 -16.40 -7.31
C LYS A 123 -12.58 -15.74 -6.52
N GLN A 124 -12.78 -16.18 -5.28
CA GLN A 124 -13.60 -15.56 -4.26
C GLN A 124 -12.74 -15.48 -2.99
N ALA A 125 -12.29 -14.28 -2.62
CA ALA A 125 -11.69 -14.06 -1.31
C ALA A 125 -12.82 -14.02 -0.29
N GLU A 126 -13.10 -15.14 0.35
CA GLU A 126 -13.99 -15.15 1.52
C GLU A 126 -13.16 -14.67 2.71
N LEU A 127 -13.57 -13.53 3.29
CA LEU A 127 -13.06 -13.09 4.59
C LEU A 127 -13.65 -14.01 5.64
N CYS A 128 -12.90 -15.04 6.03
CA CYS A 128 -13.29 -15.94 7.09
C CYS A 128 -13.13 -15.24 8.43
N VAL A 129 -14.14 -15.28 9.29
CA VAL A 129 -13.99 -14.82 10.67
C VAL A 129 -13.09 -15.79 11.43
N LEU A 130 -12.16 -15.27 12.26
CA LEU A 130 -11.28 -16.13 13.06
C LEU A 130 -12.01 -16.89 14.18
N ARG A 131 -13.25 -16.49 14.45
CA ARG A 131 -14.11 -17.07 15.49
C ARG A 131 -15.57 -16.69 15.20
N ASP A 132 -16.50 -17.44 15.77
CA ASP A 132 -17.90 -17.06 15.76
C ASP A 132 -18.10 -15.67 16.40
N VAL A 133 -18.83 -14.80 15.71
CA VAL A 133 -19.16 -13.45 16.21
C VAL A 133 -20.65 -13.19 16.05
N VAL A 134 -21.28 -12.80 17.16
CA VAL A 134 -22.67 -12.29 17.17
C VAL A 134 -22.60 -10.77 17.12
N VAL A 135 -23.15 -10.17 16.06
CA VAL A 135 -23.33 -8.72 15.94
C VAL A 135 -24.80 -8.39 16.23
N PRO A 136 -25.12 -7.72 17.36
CA PRO A 136 -26.48 -7.33 17.67
C PRO A 136 -27.10 -6.45 16.57
N ALA A 137 -28.43 -6.53 16.41
CA ALA A 137 -29.14 -5.65 15.51
C ALA A 137 -28.86 -4.17 15.84
N ARG A 138 -28.69 -3.34 14.79
CA ARG A 138 -28.40 -1.89 14.92
C ARG A 138 -27.09 -1.57 15.66
N SER A 139 -26.09 -2.45 15.58
CA SER A 139 -24.75 -2.22 16.13
C SER A 139 -23.66 -2.37 15.07
N HIS A 140 -22.46 -1.91 15.38
CA HIS A 140 -21.24 -2.16 14.61
C HIS A 140 -20.18 -2.76 15.54
N ALA A 141 -19.43 -3.73 15.04
CA ALA A 141 -18.35 -4.39 15.77
C ALA A 141 -17.15 -4.63 14.86
N TRP A 142 -15.95 -4.50 15.42
CA TRP A 142 -14.72 -4.93 14.75
C TRP A 142 -14.59 -6.45 14.86
N VAL A 143 -14.62 -7.14 13.72
CA VAL A 143 -14.56 -8.60 13.65
C VAL A 143 -13.18 -9.03 13.16
N PRO A 144 -12.45 -9.85 13.93
CA PRO A 144 -11.17 -10.38 13.47
C PRO A 144 -11.41 -11.38 12.35
N VAL A 145 -10.74 -11.16 11.22
CA VAL A 145 -10.81 -12.00 10.02
C VAL A 145 -9.45 -12.63 9.74
N ASP A 146 -9.49 -13.79 9.08
CA ASP A 146 -8.32 -14.47 8.61
C ASP A 146 -7.68 -13.75 7.42
N TYR A 147 -6.36 -13.75 7.36
CA TYR A 147 -5.57 -13.03 6.36
C TYR A 147 -4.73 -13.97 5.47
N VAL A 148 -5.03 -15.28 5.42
CA VAL A 148 -4.19 -16.33 4.76
C VAL A 148 -3.74 -16.02 3.32
N TYR A 149 -4.30 -15.04 2.62
CA TYR A 149 -3.83 -14.66 1.28
C TYR A 149 -2.79 -13.53 1.23
N MET A 150 -2.32 -13.02 2.38
CA MET A 150 -1.26 -12.01 2.44
C MET A 150 -0.02 -12.55 3.16
N ASN A 151 0.88 -13.20 2.39
CA ASN A 151 2.30 -13.43 2.65
C ASN A 151 2.73 -14.67 3.51
N GLU A 152 3.25 -15.71 2.85
CA GLU A 152 3.93 -16.88 3.48
C GLU A 152 5.28 -16.57 4.17
N ARG A 153 5.68 -15.31 4.35
CA ARG A 153 7.02 -14.96 4.90
C ARG A 153 7.07 -14.22 6.24
N LEU A 154 5.95 -14.02 6.94
CA LEU A 154 5.95 -13.33 8.24
C LEU A 154 5.81 -14.24 9.47
N LEU A 155 5.57 -15.55 9.31
CA LEU A 155 5.39 -16.46 10.44
C LEU A 155 6.68 -16.83 11.21
N SER A 156 7.86 -16.33 10.82
CA SER A 156 9.12 -16.69 11.49
C SER A 156 9.63 -15.69 12.52
N PHE A 157 8.98 -14.53 12.73
CA PHE A 157 9.50 -13.50 13.66
C PHE A 157 8.78 -13.41 15.02
N ASP A 158 7.53 -13.87 15.13
CA ASP A 158 6.76 -13.70 16.37
C ASP A 158 6.86 -14.84 17.40
N THR A 159 7.66 -15.88 17.15
CA THR A 159 7.78 -17.03 18.09
C THR A 159 8.94 -16.91 19.09
N ALA A 160 9.66 -15.79 19.16
CA ALA A 160 10.93 -15.74 19.90
C ALA A 160 11.10 -14.60 20.92
N VAL A 161 10.06 -14.06 21.55
CA VAL A 161 10.17 -13.24 22.79
C VAL A 161 8.81 -13.33 23.51
N ASN A 162 8.55 -14.02 24.61
CA ASN A 162 9.15 -13.95 25.95
C ASN A 162 8.51 -15.07 26.80
N LYS A 163 9.26 -16.11 27.21
CA LYS A 163 8.75 -17.18 28.10
C LYS A 163 9.25 -17.08 29.55
N ASP A 164 10.05 -16.06 29.89
CA ASP A 164 10.78 -16.02 31.17
C ASP A 164 10.54 -14.73 32.00
N ALA A 165 9.37 -14.11 31.93
CA ALA A 165 9.02 -13.02 32.85
C ALA A 165 8.47 -13.58 34.19
N PRO A 166 9.06 -13.28 35.35
CA PRO A 166 8.57 -13.75 36.64
C PRO A 166 7.30 -12.99 37.07
N ARG A 167 6.34 -13.71 37.68
CA ARG A 167 5.08 -13.16 38.20
C ARG A 167 5.33 -12.23 39.41
N PRO A 168 4.67 -11.06 39.50
CA PRO A 168 4.78 -10.19 40.68
C PRO A 168 4.02 -10.79 41.87
N SER A 169 4.64 -10.72 43.05
CA SER A 169 4.13 -11.19 44.34
C SER A 169 3.03 -10.29 44.90
N GLU A 170 1.92 -10.88 45.34
CA GLU A 170 0.84 -10.19 46.06
C GLU A 170 1.30 -9.77 47.46
N HIS A 171 1.37 -8.47 47.74
CA HIS A 171 1.47 -7.95 49.10
C HIS A 171 0.06 -7.74 49.68
N HIS A 172 -0.35 -8.63 50.57
CA HIS A 172 -1.43 -8.38 51.52
C HIS A 172 -0.89 -7.48 52.66
N SER A 173 -1.36 -6.24 52.75
CA SER A 173 -1.27 -5.45 53.97
C SER A 173 -2.61 -5.55 54.72
N GLY A 174 -2.62 -6.34 55.80
CA GLY A 174 -3.72 -6.42 56.75
C GLY A 174 -3.16 -6.47 58.17
N ASN A 175 -3.52 -5.43 58.94
CA ASN A 175 -3.27 -5.12 60.36
C ASN A 175 -1.84 -4.91 60.84
#